data_AF-A0A7J9NA31-F1
#
_entry.id   AF-A0A7J9NA31-F1
#
_cell.length_a   1.000
_cell.length_b   1.000
_cell.length_c   1.000
_cell.angle_alpha   90.00
_cell.angle_beta   90.00
_cell.angle_gamma   90.00
#
_symmetry.space_group_name_H-M   'P 1'
#
loop_
_entity.id
_entity.type
_entity.pdbx_description
1 polymer ?
#
loop_
_entity_poly.entity_id
_entity_poly.type
_entity_poly.pdbx_seq_one_letter_code
_entity_poly.pdbx_strand_id
1 'polypeptide(L)'
;MKRFFTNPMMTPEYDWWWGKRFKDSFPSLSQENTRLIEEYLQVIPFELEIVKQDFENKSSELKKRTEKLEEEKIQLGLDIDVQKLEAEKMRKEKTRLMKTWTF
;
A
#
# COMPACT_ATOMS: atom_id res chain seq x y z
N MET A 1 39.83 11.20 -8.68
CA MET A 1 38.89 10.61 -7.69
C MET A 1 37.59 11.40 -7.76
N LYS A 2 36.54 10.84 -8.39
CA LYS A 2 35.21 11.47 -8.45
C LYS A 2 34.32 10.75 -7.43
N ARG A 3 33.86 11.47 -6.41
CA ARG A 3 32.90 10.97 -5.42
C ARG A 3 31.52 11.08 -6.04
N PHE A 4 30.87 9.95 -6.31
CA PHE A 4 29.43 9.93 -6.51
C PHE A 4 28.81 10.25 -5.16
N PHE A 5 28.06 11.35 -5.07
CA PHE A 5 27.24 11.62 -3.90
C PHE A 5 26.11 10.61 -3.90
N THR A 6 26.28 9.57 -3.09
CA THR A 6 25.23 8.60 -2.75
C THR A 6 24.18 9.30 -1.91
N ASN A 7 22.92 9.02 -2.25
CA ASN A 7 21.72 9.48 -1.57
C ASN A 7 21.83 9.18 -0.04
N PRO A 8 21.54 10.11 0.89
CA PRO A 8 21.80 9.97 2.32
C PRO A 8 21.01 8.86 3.05
N MET A 9 20.26 8.03 2.33
CA MET A 9 19.47 6.93 2.88
C MET A 9 20.17 5.57 2.85
N MET A 10 21.33 5.45 2.19
CA MET A 10 22.09 4.20 2.14
C MET A 10 23.18 4.25 3.22
N THR A 11 23.00 3.45 4.26
CA THR A 11 23.97 3.34 5.35
C THR A 11 25.28 2.72 4.82
N PRO A 12 26.47 3.14 5.32
CA PRO A 12 27.77 2.60 4.89
C PRO A 12 27.86 1.06 4.96
N GLU A 13 27.07 0.47 5.87
CA GLU A 13 26.93 -0.97 6.05
C GLU A 13 26.28 -1.66 4.85
N TYR A 14 25.30 -1.02 4.19
CA TYR A 14 24.66 -1.54 2.98
C TYR A 14 25.65 -1.57 1.81
N ASP A 15 26.44 -0.51 1.63
CA ASP A 15 27.46 -0.44 0.58
C ASP A 15 28.56 -1.49 0.78
N TRP A 16 28.99 -1.72 2.03
CA TRP A 16 29.96 -2.76 2.34
C TRP A 16 29.40 -4.17 2.11
N TRP A 17 28.17 -4.41 2.56
CA TRP A 17 27.47 -5.68 2.35
C TRP A 17 27.26 -5.98 0.86
N TRP A 18 26.87 -4.97 0.07
CA TRP A 18 26.68 -5.09 -1.37
C TRP A 18 28.01 -5.33 -2.10
N GLY A 19 29.06 -4.56 -1.78
CA GLY A 19 30.38 -4.72 -2.39
C GLY A 19 31.01 -6.08 -2.11
N LYS A 20 30.76 -6.67 -0.94
CA LYS A 20 31.24 -8.02 -0.59
C LYS A 20 30.52 -9.11 -1.41
N ARG A 21 29.19 -9.05 -1.49
CA ARG A 21 28.37 -10.01 -2.26
C ARG A 21 28.67 -9.94 -3.76
N PHE A 22 28.77 -8.73 -4.30
CA PHE A 22 28.98 -8.54 -5.73
C PHE A 22 30.33 -9.11 -6.20
N LYS A 23 31.38 -8.96 -5.38
CA LYS A 23 32.72 -9.46 -5.70
C LYS A 23 32.83 -11.00 -5.66
N ASP A 24 32.10 -11.64 -4.74
CA ASP A 24 32.09 -13.10 -4.58
C ASP A 24 31.16 -13.81 -5.59
N SER A 25 30.22 -13.08 -6.21
CA SER A 25 29.22 -13.63 -7.14
C SER A 25 29.65 -13.64 -8.61
N PHE A 26 30.78 -13.01 -8.95
CA PHE A 26 31.34 -13.02 -10.31
C PHE A 26 32.67 -13.78 -10.33
N PRO A 27 32.67 -15.12 -10.50
CA PRO A 27 33.86 -15.83 -10.91
C PRO A 27 34.27 -15.25 -12.27
N SER A 28 35.55 -14.88 -12.41
CA SER A 28 36.18 -14.36 -13.63
C SER A 28 35.36 -14.61 -14.90
N LEU A 29 34.79 -13.55 -15.47
CA LEU A 29 33.97 -13.56 -16.68
C LEU A 29 34.72 -14.22 -17.84
N SER A 30 34.50 -15.52 -18.05
CA SER A 30 34.87 -16.19 -19.30
C SER A 30 33.91 -15.74 -20.39
N GLN A 31 34.32 -15.85 -21.66
CA GLN A 31 33.50 -15.47 -22.81
C GLN A 31 32.15 -16.23 -22.91
N GLU A 32 32.08 -17.39 -22.26
CA GLU A 32 30.88 -18.22 -22.16
C GLU A 32 29.94 -17.74 -21.03
N ASN A 33 30.52 -17.28 -19.91
CA ASN A 33 29.80 -16.64 -18.81
C ASN A 33 29.18 -15.30 -19.24
N THR A 34 29.85 -14.51 -20.10
CA THR A 34 29.27 -13.26 -20.62
C THR A 34 28.03 -13.49 -21.46
N ARG A 35 27.99 -14.54 -22.29
CA ARG A 35 26.79 -14.91 -23.07
C ARG A 35 25.63 -15.33 -22.15
N LEU A 36 25.91 -16.14 -21.13
CA LEU A 36 24.91 -16.55 -20.14
C LEU A 36 24.37 -15.36 -19.33
N ILE A 37 25.21 -14.39 -18.99
CA ILE A 37 24.79 -13.16 -18.31
C ILE A 37 23.92 -12.30 -19.23
N GLU A 38 24.26 -12.17 -20.50
CA GLU A 38 23.44 -11.42 -21.47
C GLU A 38 22.05 -12.06 -21.64
N GLU A 39 21.97 -13.38 -21.74
CA GLU A 39 20.70 -14.11 -21.81
C GLU A 39 19.89 -13.96 -20.52
N TYR A 40 20.53 -14.10 -19.36
CA TYR A 40 19.89 -13.92 -18.05
C TYR A 40 19.40 -12.47 -17.85
N LEU A 41 20.18 -11.48 -18.28
CA LEU A 41 19.81 -10.07 -18.27
C LEU A 41 18.74 -9.70 -19.31
N GLN A 42 18.42 -10.56 -20.27
CA GLN A 42 17.27 -10.40 -21.16
C GLN A 42 15.98 -11.03 -20.59
N VAL A 43 16.11 -12.11 -19.82
CA VAL A 43 14.97 -12.76 -19.12
C VAL A 43 14.51 -11.94 -17.89
N ILE A 44 15.44 -11.36 -17.13
CA ILE A 44 15.13 -10.51 -15.96
C ILE A 44 14.17 -9.35 -16.28
N PRO A 45 14.37 -8.57 -17.37
CA PRO A 45 13.44 -7.51 -17.77
C PRO A 45 12.00 -8.00 -17.95
N PHE A 46 11.80 -9.19 -18.49
CA PHE A 46 10.47 -9.74 -18.77
C PHE A 46 9.74 -10.14 -17.48
N GLU A 47 10.42 -10.82 -16.55
CA GLU A 47 9.84 -11.17 -15.26
C GLU A 47 9.48 -9.92 -14.44
N LEU A 48 10.34 -8.90 -14.48
CA LEU A 48 10.07 -7.62 -13.81
C LEU A 48 8.89 -6.87 -14.44
N GLU A 49 8.72 -6.93 -15.75
CA GLU A 49 7.58 -6.34 -16.45
C GLU A 49 6.26 -7.01 -16.05
N ILE A 50 6.25 -8.34 -15.92
CA ILE A 50 5.09 -9.09 -15.40
C ILE A 50 4.77 -8.68 -13.97
N VAL A 51 5.77 -8.67 -13.07
CA VAL A 51 5.58 -8.29 -11.67
C VAL A 51 5.08 -6.86 -11.54
N LYS A 52 5.58 -5.95 -12.39
CA LYS A 52 5.12 -4.56 -12.43
C LYS A 52 3.65 -4.47 -12.84
N GLN A 53 3.25 -5.19 -13.89
CA GLN A 53 1.85 -5.19 -14.35
C GLN A 53 0.91 -5.75 -13.29
N ASP A 54 1.30 -6.85 -12.62
CA ASP A 54 0.54 -7.44 -11.52
C ASP A 54 0.39 -6.48 -10.34
N PHE A 55 1.45 -5.74 -10.02
CA PHE A 55 1.42 -4.72 -8.98
C PHE A 55 0.46 -3.58 -9.33
N GLU A 56 0.51 -3.07 -10.57
CA GLU A 56 -0.40 -2.04 -11.06
C GLU A 56 -1.86 -2.51 -11.01
N ASN A 57 -2.13 -3.75 -11.41
CA ASN A 57 -3.47 -4.35 -11.36
C ASN A 57 -4.00 -4.43 -9.92
N LYS A 58 -3.20 -4.99 -8.99
CA LYS A 58 -3.56 -5.08 -7.57
C LYS A 58 -3.75 -3.71 -6.94
N SER A 59 -2.91 -2.73 -7.29
CA SER A 59 -3.03 -1.35 -6.81
C SER A 59 -4.35 -0.72 -7.26
N SER A 60 -4.73 -0.91 -8.53
CA SER A 60 -6.01 -0.43 -9.06
C SER A 60 -7.21 -1.07 -8.38
N GLU A 61 -7.17 -2.39 -8.15
CA GLU A 61 -8.21 -3.12 -7.42
C GLU A 61 -8.36 -2.61 -5.98
N LEU A 62 -7.25 -2.41 -5.28
CA LEU A 62 -7.24 -1.86 -3.93
C LEU A 62 -7.81 -0.45 -3.89
N LYS A 63 -7.47 0.42 -4.86
CA LYS A 63 -8.02 1.77 -4.95
C LYS A 63 -9.56 1.75 -5.05
N LYS A 64 -10.11 0.92 -5.94
CA LYS A 64 -11.58 0.75 -6.08
C LYS A 64 -12.24 0.24 -4.80
N ARG A 65 -11.59 -0.71 -4.10
CA ARG A 65 -12.10 -1.20 -2.80
C ARG A 65 -12.10 -0.11 -1.74
N THR A 66 -11.05 0.71 -1.67
CA THR A 66 -10.97 1.83 -0.73
C THR A 66 -12.04 2.87 -1.01
N GLU A 67 -12.26 3.24 -2.28
CA GLU A 67 -13.32 4.17 -2.69
C GLU A 67 -14.71 3.66 -2.25
N LYS A 68 -15.02 2.38 -2.51
CA LYS A 68 -16.29 1.78 -2.08
C LYS A 68 -16.46 1.77 -0.56
N LEU A 69 -15.40 1.47 0.20
CA LEU A 69 -15.45 1.47 1.66
C LEU A 69 -15.66 2.87 2.23
N GLU A 70 -15.10 3.90 1.58
CA GLU A 70 -15.31 5.29 1.98
C GLU A 70 -16.77 5.72 1.76
N GLU A 71 -17.37 5.33 0.63
CA GLU A 71 -18.80 5.54 0.36
C GLU A 71 -19.70 4.82 1.40
N GLU A 72 -19.43 3.54 1.67
CA GLU A 72 -20.18 2.76 2.67
C GLU A 72 -20.07 3.38 4.07
N LYS A 73 -18.88 3.86 4.45
CA LYS A 73 -18.67 4.55 5.73
C LYS A 73 -19.51 5.83 5.83
N ILE A 74 -19.59 6.63 4.76
CA ILE A 74 -20.40 7.85 4.74
C ILE A 74 -21.88 7.49 4.92
N GLN A 75 -22.38 6.50 4.19
CA GLN A 75 -23.77 6.06 4.29
C GLN A 75 -24.12 5.58 5.71
N LEU A 76 -23.28 4.73 6.30
CA LEU A 76 -23.47 4.26 7.67
C LEU A 76 -23.43 5.40 8.69
N GLY A 77 -22.57 6.40 8.47
CA GLY A 77 -22.54 7.61 9.28
C GLY A 77 -23.88 8.36 9.28
N LEU A 78 -24.47 8.52 8.09
CA LEU A 78 -25.79 9.14 7.93
C LEU A 78 -26.89 8.34 8.65
N ASP A 79 -26.90 7.01 8.48
CA ASP A 79 -27.89 6.13 9.11
C ASP A 79 -27.82 6.21 10.64
N ILE A 80 -26.61 6.25 11.20
CA ILE A 80 -26.40 6.42 12.65
C ILE A 80 -26.97 7.75 13.13
N ASP A 81 -26.77 8.84 12.39
CA ASP A 81 -27.26 10.15 12.78
C ASP A 81 -28.79 10.26 12.67
N VAL A 82 -29.40 9.62 11.67
CA VAL A 82 -30.86 9.47 11.60
C VAL A 82 -31.40 8.71 12.82
N GLN A 83 -30.81 7.57 13.17
CA GLN A 83 -31.23 6.80 14.35
C GLN A 83 -31.09 7.59 15.66
N LYS A 84 -30.03 8.39 15.81
CA LYS A 84 -29.87 9.29 16.97
C LYS A 84 -30.99 10.32 17.03
N LEU A 85 -31.33 10.96 15.91
CA LEU A 85 -32.40 11.96 15.84
C LEU A 85 -33.76 11.37 16.19
N GLU A 86 -34.08 10.17 15.67
CA GLU A 86 -35.31 9.46 16.01
C GLU A 86 -35.36 9.11 17.50
N ALA A 87 -34.28 8.57 18.06
CA ALA A 87 -34.20 8.24 19.48
C ALA A 87 -34.38 9.48 20.38
N GLU A 88 -33.78 10.62 20.01
CA GLU A 88 -33.94 11.88 20.74
C GLU A 88 -35.39 12.37 20.68
N LYS A 89 -36.03 12.33 19.50
CA LYS A 89 -37.44 12.68 19.33
C LYS A 89 -38.33 11.82 20.22
N MET A 90 -38.11 10.51 20.26
CA MET A 90 -38.85 9.58 21.11
C MET A 90 -38.68 9.88 22.61
N ARG A 91 -37.46 10.22 23.05
CA ARG A 91 -37.21 10.63 24.44
C ARG A 91 -37.95 11.92 24.81
N LYS A 92 -37.95 12.92 23.91
CA LYS A 92 -38.69 14.17 24.11
C LYS A 92 -40.18 13.92 24.23
N GLU A 93 -40.75 13.12 23.34
CA GLU A 93 -42.18 12.80 23.36
C GLU A 93 -42.58 12.01 24.62
N LYS A 94 -41.78 10.99 25.01
CA LYS A 94 -41.98 10.27 26.27
C LYS A 94 -41.97 11.20 27.48
N THR A 95 -41.05 12.17 27.52
CA THR A 95 -40.94 13.14 28.61
C THR A 95 -42.16 14.06 28.67
N ARG A 96 -42.70 14.47 27.50
CA ARG A 96 -43.93 15.26 27.43
C ARG A 96 -45.14 14.49 27.95
N LEU A 97 -45.31 13.26 27.49
CA LEU A 97 -46.37 12.37 27.98
C LEU A 97 -46.25 12.17 29.49
N MET A 98 -45.07 11.82 30.01
CA MET A 98 -44.89 11.66 31.47
C MET A 98 -45.37 12.89 32.24
N LYS A 99 -45.03 14.11 31.78
CA LYS A 99 -45.47 15.35 32.42
C LYS A 99 -46.99 15.55 32.38
N THR A 100 -47.66 15.19 31.28
CA THR A 100 -49.12 15.33 31.15
C THR A 100 -49.89 14.32 31.99
N TRP A 101 -49.31 13.15 32.27
CA TRP A 101 -49.93 12.10 33.08
C TRP A 101 -49.67 12.25 34.59
N THR A 102 -48.74 13.13 34.99
CA THR A 102 -48.40 13.41 36.40
C THR A 102 -49.12 14.62 37.02
N PHE A 103 -50.04 15.25 36.28
CA PHE A 103 -50.94 16.32 36.74
C PHE A 103 -52.38 15.81 36.69
#